data_AF-A0A162K9G4-F1
#
_entry.id   AF-A0A162K9G4-F1
#
_cell.length_a   1.000
_cell.length_b   1.000
_cell.length_c   1.000
_cell.angle_alpha   90.00
_cell.angle_beta   90.00
_cell.angle_gamma   90.00
#
_symmetry.space_group_name_H-M   'P 1'
#
loop_
_entity.id
_entity.type
_entity.pdbx_description
1 polymer ?
#
loop_
_entity_poly.entity_id
_entity_poly.type
_entity_poly.pdbx_seq_one_letter_code
_entity_poly.pdbx_strand_id
1 'polypeptide(L)'
;MSLLCIPSEVVCVVLESCSSAQDALALASTCKHLYGEWTKHGVKTIWSYWKEEMTGLNEALIAIRATQIVVDHEARREQPPSAMNLSRLSAQHQKPTLSELSALWNLSRIVALMCNQACAWLPQGACDVDEGLEQHGHLPQCRDRIVKSMYRGLIAAAALSGVYNEPIYKAESAITPENFSTEDAKRLGHFPAYQTTCQAEDEHAMFYGFARWFQDTVLTENSRTIMTERFRERRGRGLCCAGRVDGAKAGEEDDDASASDDGGEDPDEVEGPMRMKSLRRTKMRPALYKISIVFRIPMHTF
;
A
#
# COMPACT_ATOMS: atom_id res chain seq x y z
N MET A 1 -20.01 -33.06 35.16
CA MET A 1 -20.90 -32.88 33.98
C MET A 1 -20.05 -33.03 32.73
N SER A 2 -20.50 -33.80 31.75
CA SER A 2 -19.73 -34.03 30.52
C SER A 2 -19.85 -32.82 29.60
N LEU A 3 -18.72 -32.31 29.10
CA LEU A 3 -18.68 -31.23 28.10
C LEU A 3 -19.43 -31.60 26.80
N LEU A 4 -19.73 -32.88 26.59
CA LEU A 4 -20.42 -33.40 25.41
C LEU A 4 -21.94 -33.12 25.40
N CYS A 5 -22.52 -32.66 26.51
CA CYS A 5 -23.96 -32.36 26.63
C CYS A 5 -24.23 -30.85 26.70
N ILE A 6 -23.22 -30.03 26.42
CA ILE A 6 -23.32 -28.58 26.53
C ILE A 6 -23.92 -28.02 25.21
N PRO A 7 -24.83 -27.03 25.27
CA PRO A 7 -25.34 -26.35 24.08
C PRO A 7 -24.22 -25.68 23.27
N SER A 8 -24.38 -25.61 21.95
CA SER A 8 -23.41 -25.01 21.02
C SER A 8 -23.07 -23.56 21.36
N GLU A 9 -24.01 -22.81 21.94
CA GLU A 9 -23.85 -21.43 22.37
C GLU A 9 -22.80 -21.32 23.47
N VAL A 10 -22.86 -22.23 24.46
CA VAL A 10 -21.91 -22.24 25.57
C VAL A 10 -20.52 -22.68 25.08
N VAL A 11 -20.46 -23.63 24.14
CA VAL A 11 -19.20 -24.00 23.48
C VAL A 11 -18.57 -22.78 22.77
N CYS A 12 -19.36 -22.02 22.02
CA CYS A 12 -18.89 -20.80 21.36
C CYS A 12 -18.36 -19.78 22.36
N VAL A 13 -19.07 -19.54 23.47
CA VAL A 13 -18.62 -18.62 24.52
C VAL A 13 -17.30 -19.09 25.13
N VAL A 14 -17.14 -20.39 25.39
CA VAL A 14 -15.88 -20.94 25.92
C VAL A 14 -14.73 -20.74 24.93
N LEU A 15 -14.95 -20.96 23.63
CA LEU A 15 -13.94 -20.73 22.57
C LEU A 15 -13.60 -19.23 22.40
N GLU A 16 -14.60 -18.35 22.55
CA GLU A 16 -14.44 -16.88 22.55
C GLU A 16 -13.82 -16.35 23.85
N SER A 17 -13.71 -17.18 24.90
CA SER A 17 -13.07 -16.83 26.19
C SER A 17 -11.60 -17.25 26.27
N CYS A 18 -11.05 -17.89 25.22
CA CYS A 18 -9.64 -18.23 25.16
C CYS A 18 -8.76 -16.98 25.02
N SER A 19 -7.48 -17.08 25.41
CA SER A 19 -6.53 -15.97 25.29
C SER A 19 -6.05 -15.72 23.86
N SER A 20 -6.12 -16.74 22.99
CA SER A 20 -5.67 -16.65 21.61
C SER A 20 -6.45 -17.59 20.70
N ALA A 21 -6.37 -17.33 19.39
CA ALA A 21 -6.91 -18.24 18.37
C ALA A 21 -6.26 -19.63 18.41
N GLN A 22 -4.99 -19.73 18.84
CA GLN A 22 -4.27 -21.01 18.97
C GLN A 22 -4.80 -21.81 20.15
N ASP A 23 -5.07 -21.16 21.28
CA ASP A 23 -5.66 -21.81 22.46
C ASP A 23 -7.07 -22.33 22.16
N ALA A 24 -7.88 -21.52 21.45
CA ALA A 24 -9.21 -21.91 21.03
C ALA A 24 -9.17 -23.12 20.08
N LEU A 25 -8.22 -23.14 19.13
CA LEU A 25 -8.03 -24.29 18.24
C LEU A 25 -7.54 -25.52 19.01
N ALA A 26 -6.59 -25.37 19.94
CA ALA A 26 -6.10 -26.45 20.77
C ALA A 26 -7.25 -27.06 21.59
N LEU A 27 -8.08 -26.22 22.21
CA LEU A 27 -9.28 -26.66 22.93
C LEU A 27 -10.27 -27.38 22.01
N ALA A 28 -10.55 -26.82 20.84
CA ALA A 28 -11.42 -27.43 19.84
C ALA A 28 -10.91 -28.81 19.40
N SER A 29 -9.59 -28.99 19.32
CA SER A 29 -8.95 -30.25 18.89
C SER A 29 -9.07 -31.38 19.91
N THR A 30 -9.44 -31.09 21.16
CA THR A 30 -9.50 -32.09 22.24
C THR A 30 -10.60 -33.13 22.05
N CYS A 31 -11.70 -32.81 21.35
CA CYS A 31 -12.74 -33.79 21.03
C CYS A 31 -13.50 -33.47 19.74
N LYS A 32 -14.12 -34.50 19.15
CA LYS A 32 -14.88 -34.38 17.88
C LYS A 32 -16.04 -33.39 17.95
N HIS A 33 -16.69 -33.27 19.11
CA HIS A 33 -17.83 -32.36 19.28
C HIS A 33 -17.37 -30.89 19.19
N LEU A 34 -16.36 -30.51 19.98
CA LEU A 34 -15.79 -29.16 19.95
C LEU A 34 -15.17 -28.84 18.59
N TYR A 35 -14.50 -29.80 17.97
CA TYR A 35 -13.98 -29.64 16.61
C TYR A 35 -15.12 -29.41 15.59
N GLY A 36 -16.23 -30.13 15.72
CA GLY A 36 -17.43 -29.91 14.91
C GLY A 36 -17.97 -28.49 15.05
N GLU A 37 -18.09 -27.97 16.27
CA GLU A 37 -18.51 -26.59 16.52
C GLU A 37 -17.47 -25.56 16.01
N TRP A 38 -16.19 -25.86 16.16
CA TRP A 38 -15.10 -25.05 15.60
C TRP A 38 -15.16 -24.94 14.08
N THR A 39 -15.49 -26.01 13.35
CA THR A 39 -15.63 -25.91 11.88
C THR A 39 -16.78 -24.99 11.45
N LYS A 40 -17.81 -24.83 12.30
CA LYS A 40 -18.96 -23.94 12.04
C LYS A 40 -18.70 -22.50 12.47
N HIS A 41 -18.05 -22.31 13.62
CA HIS A 41 -17.96 -21.01 14.30
C HIS A 41 -16.53 -20.44 14.39
N GLY A 42 -15.51 -21.27 14.20
CA GLY A 42 -14.11 -20.93 14.40
C GLY A 42 -13.64 -19.76 13.53
N VAL A 43 -14.19 -19.59 12.33
CA VAL A 43 -13.89 -18.42 11.49
C VAL A 43 -14.24 -17.11 12.19
N LYS A 44 -15.42 -17.02 12.82
CA LYS A 44 -15.86 -15.83 13.55
C LYS A 44 -14.94 -15.58 14.75
N THR A 45 -14.62 -16.65 15.49
CA THR A 45 -13.77 -16.61 16.67
C THR A 45 -12.35 -16.14 16.32
N ILE A 46 -11.69 -16.77 15.34
CA ILE A 46 -10.36 -16.38 14.85
C ILE A 46 -10.36 -14.93 14.38
N TRP A 47 -11.37 -14.54 13.57
CA TRP A 47 -11.45 -13.19 13.04
C TRP A 47 -11.56 -12.13 14.14
N SER A 48 -12.26 -12.44 15.25
CA SER A 48 -12.36 -11.52 16.39
C SER A 48 -11.02 -11.30 17.07
N TYR A 49 -10.27 -12.36 17.39
CA TYR A 49 -8.93 -12.24 17.97
C TYR A 49 -7.95 -11.51 17.05
N TRP A 50 -7.92 -11.89 15.77
CA TRP A 50 -7.00 -11.27 14.81
C TRP A 50 -7.31 -9.81 14.54
N LYS A 51 -8.56 -9.37 14.72
CA LYS A 51 -8.89 -7.95 14.56
C LYS A 51 -8.15 -7.08 15.58
N GLU A 52 -7.84 -7.63 16.75
CA GLU A 52 -7.11 -6.95 17.82
C GLU A 52 -5.59 -7.14 17.69
N GLU A 53 -5.16 -8.34 17.28
CA GLU A 53 -3.73 -8.69 17.21
C GLU A 53 -3.04 -8.30 15.90
N MET A 54 -3.75 -8.35 14.76
CA MET A 54 -3.16 -8.20 13.44
C MET A 54 -3.38 -6.82 12.85
N THR A 55 -2.28 -6.07 12.71
CA THR A 55 -2.31 -4.77 12.05
C THR A 55 -2.73 -4.91 10.59
N GLY A 56 -3.77 -4.18 10.19
CA GLY A 56 -4.19 -4.10 8.78
C GLY A 56 -4.88 -5.37 8.29
N LEU A 57 -5.52 -6.13 9.18
CA LEU A 57 -6.21 -7.39 8.85
C LEU A 57 -7.18 -7.26 7.66
N ASN A 58 -7.97 -6.19 7.62
CA ASN A 58 -8.93 -5.98 6.53
C ASN A 58 -8.21 -5.66 5.20
N GLU A 59 -7.15 -4.86 5.21
CA GLU A 59 -6.31 -4.66 4.02
C GLU A 59 -5.65 -5.96 3.55
N ALA A 60 -5.16 -6.80 4.47
CA ALA A 60 -4.60 -8.10 4.13
C ALA A 60 -5.65 -9.00 3.45
N LEU A 61 -6.89 -9.01 3.94
CA LEU A 61 -7.98 -9.79 3.34
C LEU A 61 -8.33 -9.29 1.94
N ILE A 62 -8.42 -7.97 1.76
CA ILE A 62 -8.64 -7.36 0.44
C ILE A 62 -7.49 -7.73 -0.50
N ALA A 63 -6.24 -7.69 -0.04
CA ALA A 63 -5.07 -8.06 -0.84
C ALA A 63 -5.16 -9.52 -1.32
N ILE A 64 -5.53 -10.45 -0.44
CA ILE A 64 -5.68 -11.88 -0.78
C ILE A 64 -6.78 -12.06 -1.82
N ARG A 65 -7.97 -11.50 -1.57
CA ARG A 65 -9.11 -11.63 -2.50
C ARG A 65 -8.84 -10.99 -3.85
N ALA A 66 -8.24 -9.80 -3.86
CA ALA A 66 -7.86 -9.11 -5.09
C ALA A 66 -6.84 -9.94 -5.87
N THR A 67 -5.82 -10.48 -5.20
CA THR A 67 -4.81 -11.33 -5.84
C THR A 67 -5.43 -12.62 -6.38
N GLN A 68 -6.35 -13.24 -5.64
CA GLN A 68 -7.03 -14.46 -6.09
C GLN A 68 -7.83 -14.22 -7.38
N ILE A 69 -8.52 -13.07 -7.49
CA ILE A 69 -9.21 -12.70 -8.74
C ILE A 69 -8.23 -12.64 -9.91
N VAL A 70 -7.06 -12.02 -9.73
CA VAL A 70 -6.02 -11.95 -10.77
C VAL A 70 -5.54 -13.34 -11.15
N VAL A 71 -5.20 -14.17 -10.15
CA VAL A 71 -4.75 -15.56 -10.36
C VAL A 71 -5.79 -16.39 -11.10
N ASP A 72 -7.07 -16.25 -10.77
CA ASP A 72 -8.16 -16.99 -11.41
C ASP A 72 -8.37 -16.57 -12.88
N HIS A 73 -8.16 -15.28 -13.20
CA HIS A 73 -8.17 -14.79 -14.58
C HIS A 73 -6.95 -15.28 -15.37
N GLU A 74 -5.75 -15.20 -14.77
CA GLU A 74 -4.53 -15.72 -15.38
C GLU A 74 -4.61 -17.23 -15.65
N ALA A 75 -5.16 -18.01 -14.71
CA ALA A 75 -5.35 -19.45 -14.87
C ALA A 75 -6.28 -19.79 -16.04
N ARG A 76 -7.28 -18.95 -16.31
CA ARG A 76 -8.19 -19.06 -17.47
C ARG A 76 -7.63 -18.45 -18.75
N ARG A 77 -6.43 -17.85 -18.70
CA ARG A 77 -5.82 -17.05 -19.79
C ARG A 77 -6.72 -15.89 -20.23
N GLU A 78 -7.50 -15.34 -19.30
CA GLU A 78 -8.34 -14.17 -19.49
C GLU A 78 -7.65 -12.93 -18.94
N GLN A 79 -7.94 -11.76 -19.51
CA GLN A 79 -7.43 -10.49 -18.98
C GLN A 79 -8.06 -10.24 -17.59
N PRO A 80 -7.26 -9.87 -16.56
CA PRO A 80 -7.81 -9.44 -15.28
C PRO A 80 -8.69 -8.19 -15.44
N PRO A 81 -9.68 -7.97 -14.56
CA PRO A 81 -10.57 -6.82 -14.68
C PRO A 81 -9.79 -5.50 -14.61
N SER A 82 -10.00 -4.60 -15.57
CA SER A 82 -9.38 -3.26 -15.58
C SER A 82 -9.85 -2.38 -14.43
N ALA A 83 -11.06 -2.63 -13.91
CA ALA A 83 -11.61 -1.93 -12.74
C ALA A 83 -12.12 -2.95 -11.71
N MET A 84 -11.48 -2.98 -10.54
CA MET A 84 -11.84 -3.88 -9.44
C MET A 84 -12.59 -3.11 -8.34
N ASN A 85 -13.74 -3.64 -7.89
CA ASN A 85 -14.48 -3.07 -6.76
C ASN A 85 -13.90 -3.55 -5.43
N LEU A 86 -12.84 -2.89 -4.95
CA LEU A 86 -12.10 -3.27 -3.76
C LEU A 86 -12.95 -3.19 -2.47
N SER A 87 -13.92 -2.29 -2.39
CA SER A 87 -14.80 -2.15 -1.23
C SER A 87 -15.59 -3.43 -0.95
N ARG A 88 -16.06 -4.11 -2.01
CA ARG A 88 -16.80 -5.38 -1.90
C ARG A 88 -15.94 -6.56 -1.43
N LEU A 89 -14.62 -6.45 -1.51
CA LEU A 89 -13.70 -7.50 -1.06
C LEU A 89 -13.42 -7.43 0.45
N SER A 90 -13.87 -6.38 1.13
CA SER A 90 -13.69 -6.24 2.58
C SER A 90 -14.50 -7.25 3.38
N ALA A 91 -14.08 -7.48 4.63
CA ALA A 91 -14.82 -8.34 5.57
C ALA A 91 -16.23 -7.81 5.90
N GLN A 92 -16.47 -6.52 5.69
CA GLN A 92 -17.77 -5.89 5.90
C GLN A 92 -18.83 -6.39 4.90
N HIS A 93 -18.40 -6.73 3.68
CA HIS A 93 -19.29 -7.16 2.60
C HIS A 93 -19.35 -8.67 2.47
N GLN A 94 -18.24 -9.35 2.73
CA GLN A 94 -18.15 -10.81 2.62
C GLN A 94 -17.34 -11.38 3.79
N LYS A 95 -17.98 -12.26 4.57
CA LYS A 95 -17.33 -12.96 5.69
C LYS A 95 -16.13 -13.78 5.19
N PRO A 96 -15.02 -13.81 5.94
CA PRO A 96 -13.85 -14.60 5.56
C PRO A 96 -14.18 -16.10 5.54
N THR A 97 -13.49 -16.87 4.70
CA THR A 97 -13.52 -18.33 4.71
C THR A 97 -12.33 -18.90 5.49
N LEU A 98 -12.36 -20.18 5.86
CA LEU A 98 -11.24 -20.81 6.57
C LEU A 98 -9.95 -20.83 5.72
N SER A 99 -10.06 -21.02 4.41
CA SER A 99 -8.91 -20.97 3.49
C SER A 99 -8.32 -19.56 3.42
N GLU A 100 -9.16 -18.52 3.46
CA GLU A 100 -8.71 -17.13 3.52
C GLU A 100 -7.98 -16.83 4.83
N LEU A 101 -8.43 -17.39 5.97
CA LEU A 101 -7.72 -17.24 7.24
C LEU A 101 -6.32 -17.86 7.20
N SER A 102 -6.18 -19.05 6.60
CA SER A 102 -4.85 -19.66 6.40
C SER A 102 -3.94 -18.80 5.52
N ALA A 103 -4.49 -18.27 4.40
CA ALA A 103 -3.76 -17.34 3.54
C ALA A 103 -3.37 -16.03 4.26
N LEU A 104 -4.26 -15.49 5.10
CA LEU A 104 -4.01 -14.31 5.93
C LEU A 104 -2.84 -14.51 6.88
N TRP A 105 -2.80 -15.65 7.57
CA TRP A 105 -1.70 -15.99 8.47
C TRP A 105 -0.37 -16.10 7.72
N ASN A 106 -0.35 -16.74 6.56
CA ASN A 106 0.86 -16.85 5.76
C ASN A 106 1.33 -15.49 5.24
N LEU A 107 0.39 -14.67 4.74
CA LEU A 107 0.70 -13.34 4.24
C LEU A 107 1.22 -12.41 5.35
N SER A 108 0.64 -12.49 6.55
CA SER A 108 1.09 -11.66 7.69
C SER A 108 2.51 -12.01 8.13
N ARG A 109 2.88 -13.29 8.11
CA ARG A 109 4.26 -13.72 8.39
C ARG A 109 5.24 -13.17 7.36
N ILE A 110 4.90 -13.24 6.07
CA ILE A 110 5.76 -12.71 5.00
C ILE A 110 5.93 -11.20 5.14
N VAL A 111 4.82 -10.47 5.35
CA VAL A 111 4.86 -9.02 5.53
C VAL A 111 5.60 -8.63 6.80
N ALA A 112 5.51 -9.39 7.88
CA ALA A 112 6.30 -9.16 9.09
C ALA A 112 7.81 -9.30 8.82
N LEU A 113 8.23 -10.32 8.05
CA LEU A 113 9.63 -10.49 7.65
C LEU A 113 10.11 -9.33 6.76
N MET A 114 9.30 -8.94 5.77
CA MET A 114 9.61 -7.79 4.90
C MET A 114 9.68 -6.49 5.70
N CYS A 115 8.80 -6.30 6.67
CA CYS A 115 8.79 -5.13 7.54
C CYS A 115 10.04 -5.08 8.41
N ASN A 116 10.44 -6.20 9.02
CA ASN A 116 11.67 -6.28 9.80
C ASN A 116 12.89 -5.95 8.94
N GLN A 117 12.91 -6.45 7.70
CA GLN A 117 13.95 -6.09 6.73
C GLN A 117 13.89 -4.59 6.40
N ALA A 118 12.74 -4.04 6.02
CA ALA A 118 12.61 -2.62 5.71
C ALA A 118 13.08 -1.71 6.87
N CYS A 119 12.76 -2.09 8.12
CA CYS A 119 13.24 -1.38 9.30
C CYS A 119 14.76 -1.48 9.49
N ALA A 120 15.37 -2.62 9.17
CA ALA A 120 16.83 -2.79 9.27
C ALA A 120 17.63 -1.98 8.24
N TRP A 121 17.01 -1.64 7.10
CA TRP A 121 17.64 -0.86 6.03
C TRP A 121 17.48 0.66 6.21
N LEU A 122 16.65 1.09 7.18
CA LEU A 122 16.64 2.49 7.56
C LEU A 122 18.03 2.83 8.13
N PRO A 123 18.71 3.89 7.65
CA PRO A 123 20.04 4.23 8.12
C PRO A 123 20.03 4.30 9.65
N GLN A 124 20.98 3.62 10.31
CA GLN A 124 21.08 3.61 11.78
C GLN A 124 21.09 5.03 12.38
N GLY A 125 21.53 6.04 11.60
CA GLY A 125 21.49 7.47 11.97
C GLY A 125 20.21 8.26 11.62
N ALA A 126 19.25 7.70 10.88
CA ALA A 126 18.01 8.41 10.52
C ALA A 126 17.03 8.50 11.70
N CYS A 127 17.23 7.68 12.73
CA CYS A 127 16.49 7.70 13.99
C CYS A 127 17.29 8.33 15.15
N ASP A 128 18.55 8.72 14.90
CA ASP A 128 19.56 9.09 15.90
C ASP A 128 19.81 10.60 15.96
N VAL A 129 18.93 11.39 15.33
CA VAL A 129 18.81 12.79 15.68
C VAL A 129 18.14 12.80 17.05
N ASP A 130 18.77 13.38 18.08
CA ASP A 130 18.15 13.65 19.39
C ASP A 130 16.84 14.48 19.27
N GLU A 131 16.56 15.01 18.07
CA GLU A 131 15.32 15.64 17.61
C GLU A 131 14.51 14.75 16.64
N GLY A 132 14.59 13.43 16.83
CA GLY A 132 14.11 12.42 15.90
C GLY A 132 12.62 12.54 15.60
N LEU A 133 12.31 12.54 14.30
CA LEU A 133 10.97 12.65 13.69
C LEU A 133 9.89 11.76 14.32
N GLU A 134 10.25 10.67 14.97
CA GLU A 134 9.40 9.84 15.82
C GLU A 134 10.24 9.26 16.99
N GLN A 135 10.00 9.68 18.23
CA GLN A 135 10.60 9.10 19.45
C GLN A 135 10.51 7.56 19.44
N HIS A 136 11.46 6.84 20.06
CA HIS A 136 11.47 5.36 20.09
C HIS A 136 10.15 4.71 20.53
N GLY A 137 9.32 5.39 21.32
CA GLY A 137 7.96 4.95 21.68
C GLY A 137 6.98 4.84 20.49
N HIS A 138 7.28 5.44 19.34
CA HIS A 138 6.48 5.39 18.12
C HIS A 138 6.90 4.29 17.15
N LEU A 139 7.98 3.53 17.42
CA LEU A 139 8.41 2.42 16.58
C LEU A 139 7.29 1.40 16.29
N PRO A 140 6.40 1.03 17.26
CA PRO A 140 5.24 0.19 16.96
C PRO A 140 4.29 0.82 15.94
N GLN A 141 4.03 2.13 16.05
CA GLN A 141 3.15 2.86 15.13
C GLN A 141 3.77 2.98 13.73
N CYS A 142 5.09 3.14 13.64
CA CYS A 142 5.81 3.13 12.37
C CYS A 142 5.72 1.75 11.71
N ARG A 143 5.98 0.69 12.48
CA ARG A 143 5.83 -0.70 12.01
C ARG A 143 4.43 -0.95 11.46
N ASP A 144 3.40 -0.50 12.18
CA ASP A 144 2.02 -0.68 11.76
C ASP A 144 1.71 0.02 10.42
N ARG A 145 2.26 1.22 10.21
CA ARG A 145 2.13 1.95 8.96
C ARG A 145 2.85 1.25 7.82
N ILE A 146 4.06 0.73 8.07
CA ILE A 146 4.82 -0.03 7.08
C ILE A 146 4.04 -1.29 6.68
N VAL A 147 3.56 -2.07 7.63
CA VAL A 147 2.74 -3.27 7.38
C VAL A 147 1.50 -2.93 6.54
N LYS A 148 0.72 -1.90 6.93
CA LYS A 148 -0.43 -1.44 6.15
C LYS A 148 -0.04 -0.97 4.74
N SER A 149 1.10 -0.30 4.60
CA SER A 149 1.59 0.15 3.29
C SER A 149 1.96 -1.03 2.38
N MET A 150 2.52 -2.11 2.94
CA MET A 150 2.82 -3.34 2.20
C MET A 150 1.54 -3.99 1.68
N TYR A 151 0.52 -4.14 2.53
CA TYR A 151 -0.78 -4.64 2.07
C TYR A 151 -1.40 -3.76 0.98
N ARG A 152 -1.35 -2.43 1.14
CA ARG A 152 -1.85 -1.50 0.14
C ARG A 152 -1.08 -1.57 -1.18
N GLY A 153 0.22 -1.80 -1.14
CA GLY A 153 1.04 -2.06 -2.33
C GLY A 153 0.59 -3.32 -3.07
N LEU A 154 0.30 -4.41 -2.34
CA LEU A 154 -0.25 -5.63 -2.92
C LEU A 154 -1.65 -5.43 -3.52
N ILE A 155 -2.51 -4.69 -2.82
CA ILE A 155 -3.85 -4.31 -3.34
C ILE A 155 -3.71 -3.49 -4.62
N ALA A 156 -2.82 -2.49 -4.64
CA ALA A 156 -2.57 -1.66 -5.81
C ALA A 156 -2.07 -2.51 -6.99
N ALA A 157 -1.11 -3.40 -6.75
CA ALA A 157 -0.60 -4.31 -7.78
C ALA A 157 -1.72 -5.21 -8.35
N ALA A 158 -2.57 -5.79 -7.51
CA ALA A 158 -3.68 -6.61 -7.96
C ALA A 158 -4.75 -5.80 -8.71
N ALA A 159 -5.13 -4.62 -8.20
CA ALA A 159 -6.14 -3.76 -8.80
C ALA A 159 -5.73 -3.20 -10.16
N LEU A 160 -4.44 -2.89 -10.33
CA LEU A 160 -3.90 -2.32 -11.57
C LEU A 160 -3.39 -3.40 -12.54
N SER A 161 -3.39 -4.67 -12.14
CA SER A 161 -2.90 -5.77 -12.97
C SER A 161 -3.60 -5.86 -14.32
N GLY A 162 -4.92 -5.65 -14.39
CA GLY A 162 -5.67 -5.71 -15.65
C GLY A 162 -5.25 -4.64 -16.65
N VAL A 163 -4.92 -3.44 -16.15
CA VAL A 163 -4.45 -2.29 -16.94
C VAL A 163 -3.00 -2.52 -17.41
N TYR A 164 -2.10 -2.91 -16.51
CA TYR A 164 -0.70 -3.15 -16.87
C TYR A 164 -0.50 -4.42 -17.71
N ASN A 165 -1.32 -5.45 -17.54
CA ASN A 165 -1.21 -6.68 -18.33
C ASN A 165 -1.98 -6.61 -19.66
N GLU A 166 -2.74 -5.54 -19.92
CA GLU A 166 -3.50 -5.36 -21.17
C GLU A 166 -2.70 -5.65 -22.45
N PRO A 167 -1.43 -5.22 -22.60
CA PRO A 167 -0.65 -5.53 -23.80
C PRO A 167 -0.45 -7.02 -24.03
N ILE A 168 -0.36 -7.83 -22.97
CA ILE A 168 -0.15 -9.27 -23.07
C ILE A 168 -1.36 -9.95 -23.73
N TYR A 169 -2.57 -9.43 -23.48
CA TYR A 169 -3.81 -10.01 -23.97
C TYR A 169 -4.29 -9.41 -25.30
N LYS A 170 -3.96 -8.15 -25.59
CA LYS A 170 -4.38 -7.47 -26.83
C LYS A 170 -3.35 -7.51 -27.95
N ALA A 171 -2.09 -7.78 -27.65
CA ALA A 171 -1.06 -7.85 -28.69
C ALA A 171 -1.27 -9.09 -29.58
N GLU A 172 -1.30 -8.90 -30.90
CA GLU A 172 -1.34 -9.98 -31.90
C GLU A 172 -0.15 -10.95 -31.80
N SER A 173 0.94 -10.52 -31.18
CA SER A 173 2.15 -11.30 -30.97
C SER A 173 2.62 -11.17 -29.53
N ALA A 174 3.01 -12.30 -28.93
CA ALA A 174 3.47 -12.34 -27.55
C ALA A 174 4.75 -11.51 -27.37
N ILE A 175 4.70 -10.50 -26.51
CA ILE A 175 5.88 -9.71 -26.13
C ILE A 175 6.66 -10.52 -25.08
N THR A 176 7.80 -11.08 -25.47
CA THR A 176 8.70 -11.78 -24.54
C THR A 176 9.89 -10.90 -24.14
N PRO A 177 10.40 -11.00 -22.90
CA PRO A 177 11.54 -10.20 -22.46
C PRO A 177 12.81 -10.44 -23.27
N GLU A 178 12.96 -11.66 -23.81
CA GLU A 178 14.16 -12.11 -24.54
C GLU A 178 14.34 -11.40 -25.87
N ASN A 179 13.25 -10.93 -26.49
CA ASN A 179 13.25 -10.32 -27.83
C ASN A 179 12.56 -8.95 -27.83
N PHE A 180 12.73 -8.16 -26.77
CA PHE A 180 12.08 -6.85 -26.65
C PHE A 180 12.63 -5.86 -27.70
N SER A 181 11.90 -5.68 -28.80
CA SER A 181 12.31 -4.84 -29.92
C SER A 181 11.93 -3.37 -29.73
N THR A 182 12.51 -2.47 -30.54
CA THR A 182 12.06 -1.07 -30.59
C THR A 182 10.62 -0.94 -31.05
N GLU A 183 10.12 -1.86 -31.88
CA GLU A 183 8.71 -1.89 -32.29
C GLU A 183 7.81 -2.31 -31.13
N ASP A 184 8.23 -3.25 -30.26
CA ASP A 184 7.47 -3.60 -29.06
C ASP A 184 7.42 -2.43 -28.06
N ALA A 185 8.49 -1.64 -27.95
CA ALA A 185 8.48 -0.42 -27.16
C ALA A 185 7.48 0.62 -27.70
N LYS A 186 7.42 0.82 -29.02
CA LYS A 186 6.42 1.70 -29.66
C LYS A 186 5.01 1.17 -29.44
N ARG A 187 4.80 -0.16 -29.56
CA ARG A 187 3.51 -0.81 -29.31
C ARG A 187 3.05 -0.63 -27.87
N LEU A 188 3.94 -0.81 -26.89
CA LEU A 188 3.63 -0.54 -25.49
C LEU A 188 3.28 0.94 -25.26
N GLY A 189 3.91 1.86 -25.98
CA GLY A 189 3.57 3.28 -25.95
C GLY A 189 2.13 3.60 -26.37
N HIS A 190 1.41 2.70 -27.04
CA HIS A 190 -0.02 2.89 -27.32
C HIS A 190 -0.93 2.61 -26.11
N PHE A 191 -0.43 1.88 -25.12
CA PHE A 191 -1.19 1.57 -23.92
C PHE A 191 -1.01 2.70 -22.90
N PRO A 192 -2.10 3.31 -22.40
CA PRO A 192 -2.01 4.46 -21.50
C PRO A 192 -1.12 4.23 -20.27
N ALA A 193 -1.11 3.01 -19.74
CA ALA A 193 -0.32 2.62 -18.57
C ALA A 193 1.21 2.75 -18.74
N TYR A 194 1.69 2.81 -19.99
CA TYR A 194 3.10 2.87 -20.36
C TYR A 194 3.50 4.23 -20.97
N GLN A 195 2.55 5.14 -21.15
CA GLN A 195 2.83 6.48 -21.65
C GLN A 195 3.46 7.35 -20.55
N THR A 196 4.47 8.14 -20.90
CA THR A 196 5.09 9.08 -19.94
C THR A 196 4.16 10.26 -19.66
N THR A 197 3.35 10.63 -20.65
CA THR A 197 2.32 11.67 -20.58
C THR A 197 1.02 11.05 -21.02
N CYS A 198 0.08 10.89 -20.10
CA CYS A 198 -1.22 10.31 -20.36
C CYS A 198 -2.28 11.43 -20.33
N GLN A 199 -3.36 11.30 -21.12
CA GLN A 199 -4.46 12.24 -21.05
C GLN A 199 -5.18 12.08 -19.70
N ALA A 200 -5.68 13.17 -19.13
CA ALA A 200 -6.36 13.13 -17.82
C ALA A 200 -7.56 12.17 -17.81
N GLU A 201 -8.25 12.01 -18.95
CA GLU A 201 -9.37 11.08 -19.13
C GLU A 201 -8.93 9.61 -19.02
N ASP A 202 -7.81 9.25 -19.64
CA ASP A 202 -7.23 7.91 -19.60
C ASP A 202 -6.69 7.59 -18.20
N GLU A 203 -5.99 8.55 -17.57
CA GLU A 203 -5.55 8.40 -16.17
C GLU A 203 -6.73 8.20 -15.23
N HIS A 204 -7.81 8.96 -15.42
CA HIS A 204 -9.02 8.79 -14.65
C HIS A 204 -9.63 7.41 -14.88
N ALA A 205 -9.78 6.97 -16.13
CA ALA A 205 -10.33 5.66 -16.45
C ALA A 205 -9.52 4.50 -15.82
N MET A 206 -8.18 4.60 -15.82
CA MET A 206 -7.30 3.58 -15.25
C MET A 206 -7.29 3.58 -13.72
N PHE A 207 -7.14 4.76 -13.11
CA PHE A 207 -6.78 4.85 -11.69
C PHE A 207 -7.95 5.25 -10.80
N TYR A 208 -9.05 5.80 -11.32
CA TYR A 208 -10.11 6.38 -10.49
C TYR A 208 -10.69 5.40 -9.47
N GLY A 209 -10.99 4.16 -9.87
CA GLY A 209 -11.56 3.16 -8.97
C GLY A 209 -10.65 2.86 -7.78
N PHE A 210 -9.37 2.63 -8.04
CA PHE A 210 -8.36 2.40 -7.00
C PHE A 210 -8.10 3.68 -6.18
N ALA A 211 -7.92 4.82 -6.83
CA ALA A 211 -7.63 6.10 -6.18
C ALA A 211 -8.75 6.51 -5.22
N ARG A 212 -10.02 6.33 -5.63
CA ARG A 212 -11.18 6.58 -4.78
C ARG A 212 -11.19 5.66 -3.57
N TRP A 213 -11.03 4.35 -3.77
CA TRP A 213 -10.92 3.40 -2.65
C TRP A 213 -9.76 3.74 -1.70
N PHE A 214 -8.62 4.14 -2.25
CA PHE A 214 -7.44 4.51 -1.47
C PHE A 214 -7.70 5.80 -0.67
N GLN A 215 -8.34 6.81 -1.26
CA GLN A 215 -8.74 8.02 -0.55
C GLN A 215 -9.70 7.68 0.60
N ASP A 216 -10.75 6.90 0.33
CA ASP A 216 -11.77 6.53 1.33
C ASP A 216 -11.17 5.70 2.48
N THR A 217 -10.19 4.83 2.18
CA THR A 217 -9.62 3.90 3.17
C THR A 217 -8.41 4.49 3.92
N VAL A 218 -7.59 5.28 3.24
CA VAL A 218 -6.31 5.79 3.79
C VAL A 218 -6.46 7.19 4.34
N LEU A 219 -7.15 8.07 3.62
CA LEU A 219 -7.33 9.48 3.99
C LEU A 219 -8.59 9.67 4.82
N THR A 220 -8.83 8.76 5.76
CA THR A 220 -9.91 8.92 6.74
C THR A 220 -9.78 10.29 7.44
N GLU A 221 -10.91 10.91 7.77
CA GLU A 221 -10.96 12.25 8.37
C GLU A 221 -10.06 12.39 9.62
N ASN A 222 -9.92 11.29 10.37
CA ASN A 222 -9.05 11.22 11.53
C ASN A 222 -7.55 11.39 11.17
N SER A 223 -7.09 10.79 10.06
CA SER A 223 -5.69 10.91 9.63
C SER A 223 -5.32 12.35 9.23
N ARG A 224 -6.25 13.07 8.60
CA ARG A 224 -6.10 14.48 8.26
C ARG A 224 -6.03 15.33 9.51
N THR A 225 -6.97 15.11 10.44
CA THR A 225 -7.02 15.83 11.72
C THR A 225 -5.72 15.65 12.52
N ILE A 226 -5.23 14.41 12.65
CA ILE A 226 -3.97 14.11 13.34
C ILE A 226 -2.77 14.76 12.63
N MET A 227 -2.75 14.79 11.29
CA MET A 227 -1.67 15.42 10.54
C MET A 227 -1.68 16.95 10.71
N THR A 228 -2.86 17.56 10.67
CA THR A 228 -3.04 19.00 10.91
C THR A 228 -2.66 19.39 12.33
N GLU A 229 -3.04 18.57 13.32
CA GLU A 229 -2.64 18.77 14.72
C GLU A 229 -1.11 18.69 14.88
N ARG A 230 -0.47 17.64 14.34
CA ARG A 230 1.01 17.52 14.36
C ARG A 230 1.72 18.68 13.68
N PHE A 231 1.16 19.19 12.59
CA PHE A 231 1.68 20.37 11.89
C PHE A 231 1.55 21.62 12.76
N ARG A 232 0.36 21.85 13.34
CA ARG A 232 0.08 22.99 14.23
C ARG A 232 0.95 22.99 15.48
N GLU A 233 1.13 21.82 16.10
CA GLU A 233 1.93 21.65 17.31
C GLU A 233 3.43 21.54 17.03
N ARG A 234 3.85 21.53 15.76
CA ARG A 234 5.25 21.32 15.34
C ARG A 234 5.85 20.07 15.97
N ARG A 235 5.14 18.93 15.92
CA ARG A 235 5.62 17.66 16.47
C ARG A 235 5.87 16.64 15.36
N GLY A 236 6.89 15.82 15.56
CA GLY A 236 7.30 14.76 14.64
C GLY A 236 7.46 15.26 13.20
N ARG A 237 6.69 14.69 12.25
CA ARG A 237 6.73 15.10 10.82
C ARG A 237 6.33 16.56 10.56
N GLY A 238 5.63 17.21 11.48
CA GLY A 238 5.32 18.64 11.36
C GLY A 238 6.58 19.53 11.41
N LEU A 239 7.65 19.08 12.07
CA LEU A 239 8.93 19.81 12.17
C LEU A 239 9.60 19.99 10.81
N CYS A 240 9.55 18.98 9.95
CA CYS A 240 10.16 19.02 8.61
C CYS A 240 9.50 20.02 7.66
N CYS A 241 8.27 20.45 7.95
CA CYS A 241 7.55 21.38 7.08
C CYS A 241 7.83 22.85 7.41
N ALA A 242 8.39 23.15 8.58
CA ALA A 242 8.65 24.52 9.04
C ALA A 242 9.73 25.22 8.18
N GLY A 243 10.77 24.49 7.75
CA GLY A 243 11.87 25.06 6.95
C GLY A 243 11.50 25.52 5.54
N ARG A 244 10.24 25.40 5.11
CA ARG A 244 9.79 25.74 3.75
C ARG A 244 9.05 27.07 3.63
N VAL A 245 8.51 27.61 4.72
CA VAL A 245 7.65 28.81 4.68
C VAL A 245 8.46 30.09 4.87
N ASP A 246 9.52 30.04 5.66
CA ASP A 246 10.32 31.23 5.99
C ASP A 246 11.28 31.65 4.86
N GLY A 247 11.55 30.76 3.89
CA GLY A 247 12.36 31.07 2.70
C GLY A 247 11.60 31.74 1.54
N ALA A 248 10.27 31.88 1.63
CA ALA A 248 9.44 32.43 0.56
C ALA A 248 9.08 33.92 0.75
N LYS A 249 9.48 34.55 1.86
CA LYS A 249 9.19 35.96 2.16
C LYS A 249 10.41 36.88 2.21
N ALA A 250 11.60 36.37 1.91
CA ALA A 250 12.85 37.16 1.96
C ALA A 250 13.22 37.79 0.60
N GLY A 251 12.24 38.12 -0.26
CA GLY A 251 12.48 38.65 -1.60
C GLY A 251 11.53 39.78 -2.04
N GLU A 252 10.72 40.33 -1.15
CA GLU A 252 10.18 41.69 -1.32
C GLU A 252 11.18 42.62 -0.61
N GLU A 253 12.32 42.88 -1.27
CA GLU A 253 13.11 44.07 -0.97
C GLU A 253 12.32 45.26 -1.49
N ASP A 254 12.04 46.19 -0.59
CA ASP A 254 11.42 47.48 -0.86
C ASP A 254 12.24 48.22 -1.93
N ASP A 255 11.64 48.43 -3.11
CA ASP A 255 12.03 49.47 -4.05
C ASP A 255 11.71 50.84 -3.43
N ASP A 256 12.47 51.24 -2.41
CA ASP A 256 12.46 52.61 -1.91
C ASP A 256 13.28 53.49 -2.85
N ALA A 257 12.53 54.23 -3.66
CA ALA A 257 13.00 55.26 -4.56
C ALA A 257 13.82 56.34 -3.84
N SER A 258 15.13 56.36 -4.07
CA SER A 258 15.95 57.56 -3.91
C SER A 258 16.45 58.02 -5.27
N ALA A 259 15.79 59.05 -5.81
CA ALA A 259 16.24 59.82 -6.95
C ALA A 259 17.52 60.60 -6.57
N SER A 260 18.63 60.27 -7.22
CA SER A 260 19.77 61.17 -7.35
C SER A 260 20.22 61.16 -8.81
N ASP A 261 19.89 62.28 -9.45
CA ASP A 261 20.33 62.81 -10.73
C ASP A 261 21.85 63.06 -10.68
N ASP A 262 22.64 62.38 -11.53
CA ASP A 262 23.72 63.02 -12.31
C ASP A 262 24.23 62.06 -13.40
N GLY A 263 24.47 62.60 -14.59
CA GLY A 263 24.63 61.85 -15.84
C GLY A 263 26.05 61.33 -16.14
N GLY A 264 26.12 60.42 -17.12
CA GLY A 264 27.38 60.08 -17.79
C GLY A 264 27.40 58.73 -18.53
N GLU A 265 27.00 58.78 -19.81
CA GLU A 265 27.53 58.04 -20.98
C GLU A 265 27.55 56.48 -21.01
N ASP A 266 26.72 55.96 -21.94
CA ASP A 266 26.78 54.68 -22.68
C ASP A 266 28.08 54.53 -23.52
N PRO A 267 28.46 53.36 -24.10
CA PRO A 267 27.61 52.19 -24.44
C PRO A 267 28.26 50.78 -24.23
N ASP A 268 27.49 49.77 -24.66
CA ASP A 268 27.89 48.40 -25.05
C ASP A 268 28.09 47.37 -23.93
N GLU A 269 27.07 46.55 -23.66
CA GLU A 269 27.12 45.14 -24.11
C GLU A 269 25.80 44.41 -23.91
N VAL A 270 25.57 43.50 -24.85
CA VAL A 270 24.32 42.85 -25.22
C VAL A 270 23.90 41.76 -24.23
N GLU A 271 22.59 41.73 -24.01
CA GLU A 271 21.73 40.67 -23.48
C GLU A 271 22.28 39.22 -23.51
N GLY A 272 22.35 38.62 -22.30
CA GLY A 272 21.77 37.32 -21.92
C GLY A 272 22.05 36.01 -22.70
N PRO A 273 21.79 34.82 -22.13
CA PRO A 273 20.93 34.58 -20.98
C PRO A 273 21.59 33.84 -19.80
N MET A 274 20.98 34.07 -18.64
CA MET A 274 21.16 33.31 -17.40
C MET A 274 21.12 31.80 -17.64
N ARG A 275 22.23 31.17 -17.29
CA ARG A 275 22.37 29.72 -17.17
C ARG A 275 21.55 29.23 -15.97
N MET A 276 20.29 28.86 -16.19
CA MET A 276 19.60 27.97 -15.28
C MET A 276 20.45 26.70 -15.14
N LYS A 277 21.00 26.47 -13.94
CA LYS A 277 21.56 25.18 -13.57
C LYS A 277 20.42 24.18 -13.62
N SER A 278 20.32 23.46 -14.75
CA SER A 278 19.42 22.35 -14.88
C SER A 278 19.74 21.38 -13.75
N LEU A 279 18.78 21.23 -12.83
CA LEU A 279 18.67 20.06 -12.00
C LEU A 279 18.79 18.88 -12.96
N ARG A 280 19.91 18.16 -12.88
CA ARG A 280 20.07 16.86 -13.52
C ARG A 280 18.93 16.02 -12.98
N ARG A 281 17.82 15.96 -13.72
CA ARG A 281 16.89 14.84 -13.69
C ARG A 281 17.75 13.64 -14.01
N THR A 282 18.23 12.98 -12.96
CA THR A 282 18.69 11.60 -13.04
C THR A 282 17.59 10.87 -13.78
N LYS A 283 17.88 10.47 -15.03
CA LYS A 283 17.08 9.51 -15.76
C LYS A 283 17.03 8.28 -14.86
N MET A 284 15.99 8.18 -14.03
CA MET A 284 15.57 6.91 -13.45
C MET A 284 15.27 6.04 -14.66
N ARG A 285 16.18 5.10 -14.95
CA ARG A 285 15.87 4.01 -15.86
C ARG A 285 14.64 3.32 -15.27
N PRO A 286 13.54 3.13 -16.03
CA PRO A 286 12.46 2.28 -15.57
C PRO A 286 13.02 0.86 -15.50
N ALA A 287 13.47 0.47 -14.32
CA ALA A 287 13.73 -0.93 -14.04
C ALA A 287 12.35 -1.58 -13.90
N LEU A 288 11.82 -2.04 -15.04
CA LEU A 288 10.65 -2.92 -15.08
C LEU A 288 11.06 -4.27 -14.49
N TYR A 289 11.23 -4.31 -13.16
CA TYR A 289 11.29 -5.58 -12.45
C TYR A 289 9.88 -6.14 -12.44
N LYS A 290 9.66 -7.14 -13.30
CA LYS A 290 8.51 -8.02 -13.25
C LYS A 290 8.62 -8.82 -11.95
N ILE A 291 8.13 -8.25 -10.84
CA ILE A 291 7.92 -8.97 -9.59
C ILE A 291 6.68 -9.85 -9.82
N SER A 292 6.86 -10.93 -10.59
CA SER A 292 5.90 -12.04 -10.61
C SER A 292 6.14 -12.86 -9.36
N ILE A 293 5.67 -12.37 -8.20
CA ILE A 293 5.56 -13.22 -7.02
C ILE A 293 4.32 -14.10 -7.23
N VAL A 294 4.50 -15.18 -7.99
CA VAL A 294 3.52 -16.27 -8.04
C VAL A 294 3.67 -17.04 -6.74
N PHE A 295 2.87 -16.69 -5.73
CA PHE A 295 2.73 -17.48 -4.51
C PHE A 295 1.99 -18.79 -4.85
N ARG A 296 2.74 -19.80 -5.32
CA ARG A 296 2.23 -21.17 -5.36
C ARG A 296 2.35 -21.75 -3.96
N ILE A 297 1.36 -21.48 -3.10
CA ILE A 297 1.28 -22.07 -1.75
C ILE A 297 0.88 -23.55 -1.92
N PRO A 298 1.73 -24.53 -1.57
CA PRO A 298 1.32 -25.92 -1.57
C PRO A 298 0.29 -26.15 -0.46
N MET A 299 -0.97 -26.34 -0.85
CA MET A 299 -2.11 -26.71 0.01
C MET A 299 -2.05 -28.19 0.44
N HIS A 300 -0.92 -28.66 0.96
CA HIS A 300 -0.81 -30.00 1.53
C HIS A 300 -0.13 -29.95 2.89
N THR A 301 -0.87 -29.51 3.91
CA THR A 301 -0.82 -29.98 5.31
C THR A 301 -1.63 -29.02 6.18
N PHE A 302 -2.93 -29.28 6.29
CA PHE A 302 -3.75 -28.96 7.44
C PHE A 302 -4.79 -30.06 7.61
#